data_AF-A0AAP0B245-F1
#
_entry.id   AF-A0AAP0B245-F1
#
_cell.length_a   1.000
_cell.length_b   1.000
_cell.length_c   1.000
_cell.angle_alpha   90.00
_cell.angle_beta   90.00
_cell.angle_gamma   90.00
#
_symmetry.space_group_name_H-M   'P 1'
#
loop_
_entity.id
_entity.type
_entity.pdbx_description
1 polymer ?
#
loop_
_entity_poly.entity_id
_entity_poly.type
_entity_poly.pdbx_seq_one_letter_code
_entity_poly.pdbx_strand_id
1 'polypeptide(L)'
;MHGGDIPFLVLPSKSKHPKLLALIKDELFRNLMQLGLSTNPLILSTLCSIFLNLYDHLRTELKFQIEAFFSYIILRLAQGKYGATFHQQEVAMEALVDFCRQKMFMAEVYANLDCDITCSNVFEDLINFLSRSAFPVNLQQCDFLHIADSIRRLICC
;
A
#
# COMPACT_ATOMS: atom_id res chain seq x y z
N MET A 1 -5.97 -33.57 15.41
CA MET A 1 -5.94 -32.08 15.37
C MET A 1 -5.48 -31.72 13.98
N HIS A 2 -6.45 -31.43 13.10
CA HIS A 2 -6.21 -31.19 11.68
C HIS A 2 -5.45 -29.87 11.50
N GLY A 3 -4.25 -29.96 10.91
CA GLY A 3 -3.69 -28.86 10.15
C GLY A 3 -4.61 -28.61 8.97
N GLY A 4 -5.40 -27.54 9.07
CA GLY A 4 -6.19 -27.05 7.96
C GLY A 4 -5.25 -26.48 6.92
N ASP A 5 -5.15 -27.17 5.79
CA ASP A 5 -4.65 -26.60 4.54
C ASP A 5 -5.32 -25.24 4.33
N ILE A 6 -4.53 -24.19 4.07
CA ILE A 6 -5.03 -22.89 3.59
C ILE A 6 -5.03 -22.97 2.06
N PRO A 7 -6.13 -23.36 1.38
CA PRO A 7 -6.08 -23.76 -0.02
C PRO A 7 -6.41 -22.60 -0.98
N PHE A 8 -6.33 -21.34 -0.54
CA PHE A 8 -6.98 -20.23 -1.27
C PHE A 8 -6.07 -19.10 -1.80
N LEU A 9 -4.76 -19.18 -1.69
CA LEU A 9 -3.88 -18.11 -2.19
C LEU A 9 -2.93 -18.61 -3.27
N VAL A 10 -3.45 -18.67 -4.50
CA VAL A 10 -2.77 -18.46 -5.80
C VAL A 10 -3.37 -19.43 -6.83
N LEU A 11 -4.40 -18.98 -7.52
CA LEU A 11 -4.63 -19.42 -8.90
C LEU A 11 -3.90 -18.40 -9.79
N PRO A 12 -2.93 -18.82 -10.62
CA PRO A 12 -2.30 -17.91 -11.56
C PRO A 12 -3.35 -17.51 -12.59
N SER A 13 -3.88 -16.29 -12.46
CA SER A 13 -4.62 -15.65 -13.55
C SER A 13 -3.61 -15.35 -14.65
N LYS A 14 -3.35 -16.33 -15.52
CA LYS A 14 -2.47 -16.14 -16.67
C LYS A 14 -2.99 -14.96 -17.47
N SER A 15 -2.21 -13.88 -17.49
CA SER A 15 -2.50 -12.72 -18.34
C SER A 15 -2.75 -13.20 -19.76
N LYS A 16 -3.95 -12.91 -20.27
CA LYS A 16 -4.35 -13.21 -21.65
C LYS A 16 -3.49 -12.43 -22.67
N HIS A 17 -2.78 -11.40 -22.21
CA HIS A 17 -1.99 -10.49 -23.03
C HIS A 17 -0.63 -10.19 -22.36
N PRO A 18 0.38 -11.08 -22.50
CA PRO A 18 1.68 -10.91 -21.85
C PRO A 18 2.43 -9.65 -22.27
N LYS A 19 2.24 -9.18 -23.52
CA LYS A 19 2.80 -7.91 -24.00
C LYS A 19 2.23 -6.70 -23.26
N LEU A 20 0.90 -6.68 -23.06
CA LEU A 20 0.25 -5.62 -22.29
C LEU A 20 0.73 -5.62 -20.84
N LEU A 21 0.86 -6.80 -20.25
CA LEU A 21 1.38 -6.92 -18.89
C LEU A 21 2.83 -6.43 -18.78
N ALA A 22 3.68 -6.69 -19.77
CA ALA A 22 5.05 -6.16 -19.80
C ALA A 22 5.06 -4.62 -19.84
N LEU A 23 4.20 -3.98 -20.66
CA LEU A 23 4.07 -2.52 -20.70
C LEU A 23 3.61 -1.94 -19.35
N ILE A 24 2.66 -2.62 -18.68
CA ILE A 24 2.20 -2.23 -17.34
C ILE A 24 3.34 -2.31 -16.33
N LYS A 25 4.06 -3.44 -16.30
CA LYS A 25 5.15 -3.71 -15.35
C LYS A 25 6.32 -2.75 -15.50
N ASP A 26 6.50 -2.17 -16.68
CA ASP A 26 7.72 -1.48 -17.07
C ASP A 26 7.48 0.02 -17.32
N GLU A 27 6.85 0.38 -18.44
CA GLU A 27 6.68 1.77 -18.86
C GLU A 27 5.64 2.51 -18.02
N LEU A 28 4.45 1.91 -17.83
CA LEU A 28 3.41 2.51 -16.99
C LEU A 28 3.90 2.67 -15.56
N PHE A 29 4.47 1.60 -14.99
CA PHE A 29 4.95 1.66 -13.61
C PHE A 29 6.02 2.74 -13.40
N ARG A 30 6.99 2.86 -14.32
CA ARG A 30 8.00 3.93 -14.24
C ARG A 30 7.38 5.32 -14.26
N ASN A 31 6.44 5.56 -15.18
CA ASN A 31 5.75 6.85 -15.27
C ASN A 31 4.93 7.14 -14.00
N LEU A 32 4.24 6.14 -13.45
CA LEU A 32 3.50 6.29 -12.18
C LEU A 32 4.43 6.59 -11.01
N MET A 33 5.57 5.91 -10.89
CA MET A 33 6.54 6.19 -9.82
C MET A 33 7.13 7.60 -9.91
N GLN A 34 7.31 8.15 -11.12
CA GLN A 34 7.70 9.56 -11.29
C GLN A 34 6.62 10.53 -10.79
N LEU A 35 5.34 10.23 -11.02
CA LEU A 35 4.23 11.03 -10.46
C LEU A 35 4.23 11.00 -8.92
N GLY A 36 4.74 9.93 -8.31
CA GLY A 36 4.92 9.81 -6.86
C GLY A 36 5.93 10.78 -6.25
N LEU A 37 6.69 11.51 -7.07
CA LEU A 37 7.59 12.59 -6.65
C LEU A 37 6.92 13.97 -6.69
N SER A 38 5.67 14.05 -7.14
CA SER A 38 4.91 15.30 -7.22
C SER A 38 4.69 15.92 -5.83
N THR A 39 4.84 17.24 -5.77
CA THR A 39 4.45 18.04 -4.59
C THR A 39 2.95 18.33 -4.56
N ASN A 40 2.23 18.13 -5.68
CA ASN A 40 0.80 18.36 -5.78
C ASN A 40 0.00 17.16 -5.22
N PRO A 41 -0.76 17.34 -4.12
CA PRO A 41 -1.53 16.26 -3.49
C PRO A 41 -2.59 15.64 -4.41
N LEU A 42 -3.15 16.39 -5.36
CA LEU A 42 -4.16 15.85 -6.30
C LEU A 42 -3.55 14.82 -7.25
N ILE A 43 -2.30 15.03 -7.67
CA ILE A 43 -1.57 14.07 -8.50
C ILE A 43 -1.30 12.80 -7.69
N LEU A 44 -0.93 12.93 -6.41
CA LEU A 44 -0.71 11.78 -5.54
C LEU A 44 -2.01 11.02 -5.25
N SER A 45 -3.14 11.70 -5.07
CA SER A 45 -4.44 11.06 -4.87
C SER A 45 -4.86 10.26 -6.12
N THR A 46 -4.65 10.84 -7.30
CA THR A 46 -4.86 10.16 -8.59
C THR A 46 -3.95 8.93 -8.72
N LEU A 47 -2.67 9.08 -8.38
CA LEU A 47 -1.71 7.98 -8.39
C LEU A 47 -2.14 6.83 -7.47
N CYS A 48 -2.53 7.15 -6.24
CA CYS A 48 -3.01 6.15 -5.27
C CYS A 48 -4.26 5.43 -5.78
N SER A 49 -5.19 6.16 -6.40
CA SER A 49 -6.39 5.57 -7.01
C SER A 49 -6.04 4.62 -8.16
N ILE A 50 -5.06 4.96 -8.99
CA ILE A 50 -4.56 4.06 -10.05
C ILE A 50 -3.95 2.80 -9.43
N PHE A 51 -3.09 2.94 -8.42
CA PHE A 51 -2.47 1.79 -7.76
C PHE A 51 -3.47 0.90 -7.05
N LEU A 52 -4.52 1.46 -6.45
CA LEU A 52 -5.61 0.69 -5.84
C LEU A 52 -6.33 -0.16 -6.90
N ASN A 53 -6.65 0.42 -8.05
CA ASN A 53 -7.23 -0.32 -9.17
C ASN A 53 -6.27 -1.40 -9.71
N LEU A 54 -4.97 -1.10 -9.83
CA LEU A 54 -3.96 -2.09 -10.25
C LEU A 54 -3.85 -3.24 -9.25
N TYR A 55 -3.92 -2.95 -7.95
CA TYR A 55 -3.95 -3.96 -6.91
C TYR A 55 -5.18 -4.86 -7.04
N ASP A 56 -6.38 -4.27 -7.12
CA ASP A 56 -7.63 -5.04 -7.19
C ASP A 56 -7.65 -6.05 -8.37
N HIS A 57 -7.10 -5.65 -9.52
CA HIS A 57 -7.18 -6.45 -10.75
C HIS A 57 -5.92 -7.25 -11.09
N LEU A 58 -4.73 -6.79 -10.67
CA LEU A 58 -3.44 -7.29 -11.16
C LEU A 58 -2.42 -7.60 -10.05
N ARG A 59 -2.80 -7.58 -8.76
CA ARG A 59 -1.88 -7.82 -7.63
C ARG A 59 -1.02 -9.08 -7.72
N THR A 60 -1.53 -10.17 -8.30
CA THR A 60 -0.75 -11.41 -8.45
C THR A 60 0.41 -11.25 -9.42
N GLU A 61 0.26 -10.36 -10.39
CA GLU A 61 1.26 -10.10 -11.43
C GLU A 61 2.20 -8.96 -11.06
N LEU A 62 1.77 -8.03 -10.20
CA LEU A 62 2.46 -6.77 -9.91
C LEU A 62 3.11 -6.72 -8.51
N LYS A 63 3.54 -7.85 -7.96
CA LYS A 63 4.07 -7.95 -6.59
C LYS A 63 5.18 -6.94 -6.30
N PHE A 64 6.24 -6.93 -7.11
CA PHE A 64 7.38 -6.03 -6.94
C PHE A 64 7.01 -4.55 -7.13
N GLN A 65 6.09 -4.27 -8.06
CA GLN A 65 5.59 -2.92 -8.31
C GLN A 65 4.81 -2.39 -7.11
N ILE A 66 3.97 -3.23 -6.51
CA ILE A 66 3.22 -2.91 -5.30
C ILE A 66 4.17 -2.69 -4.12
N GLU A 67 5.15 -3.58 -3.92
CA GLU A 67 6.18 -3.41 -2.88
C GLU A 67 6.89 -2.06 -3.01
N ALA A 68 7.40 -1.75 -4.20
CA ALA A 68 8.09 -0.49 -4.46
C ALA A 68 7.19 0.73 -4.26
N PHE A 69 5.90 0.65 -4.64
CA PHE A 69 4.96 1.72 -4.38
C PHE A 69 4.77 1.98 -2.88
N PHE A 70 4.61 0.92 -2.07
CA PHE A 70 4.47 1.08 -0.62
C PHE A 70 5.74 1.62 0.04
N SER A 71 6.90 1.02 -0.27
CA SER A 71 8.17 1.37 0.37
C SER A 71 8.64 2.78 -0.02
N TYR A 72 8.58 3.13 -1.30
CA TYR A 72 9.16 4.39 -1.80
C TYR A 72 8.19 5.57 -1.80
N ILE A 73 6.88 5.32 -1.86
CA ILE A 73 5.87 6.39 -1.92
C ILE A 73 5.05 6.44 -0.64
N ILE A 74 4.22 5.41 -0.37
CA ILE A 74 3.23 5.47 0.72
C ILE A 74 3.89 5.63 2.09
N LEU A 75 4.79 4.72 2.48
CA LEU A 75 5.44 4.76 3.79
C LEU A 75 6.34 5.99 3.94
N ARG A 76 7.06 6.37 2.87
CA ARG A 76 7.89 7.58 2.85
C ARG A 76 7.06 8.83 3.15
N LEU A 77 5.94 9.00 2.45
CA LEU A 77 5.07 10.17 2.60
C LEU A 77 4.33 10.12 3.94
N ALA A 78 3.71 9.00 4.31
CA ALA A 78 2.92 8.88 5.54
C ALA A 78 3.76 9.11 6.80
N GLN A 79 5.05 8.76 6.78
CA GLN A 79 5.99 9.02 7.89
C GLN A 79 6.56 10.43 7.91
N GLY A 80 6.20 11.30 6.96
CA GLY A 80 6.72 12.67 6.87
C GLY A 80 8.21 12.76 6.52
N LYS A 81 8.80 11.67 5.99
CA LYS A 81 10.23 11.63 5.67
C LYS A 81 10.54 12.56 4.49
N TYR A 82 11.78 13.08 4.45
CA TYR A 82 12.31 13.89 3.36
C TYR A 82 11.51 15.16 3.02
N GLY A 83 10.86 15.77 4.02
CA GLY A 83 10.15 17.04 3.84
C GLY A 83 8.77 16.94 3.22
N ALA A 84 8.10 15.77 3.32
CA ALA A 84 6.72 15.61 2.88
C ALA A 84 5.77 16.56 3.64
N THR A 85 4.99 17.35 2.89
CA THR A 85 4.01 18.30 3.43
C THR A 85 2.83 17.59 4.06
N PHE A 86 2.12 18.24 4.99
CA PHE A 86 0.96 17.66 5.67
C PHE A 86 -0.10 17.10 4.72
N HIS A 87 -0.43 17.79 3.63
CA HIS A 87 -1.39 17.29 2.63
C HIS A 87 -0.90 16.05 1.87
N GLN A 88 0.42 15.90 1.66
CA GLN A 88 0.95 14.67 1.07
C GLN A 88 0.90 13.50 2.06
N GLN A 89 1.12 13.77 3.36
CA GLN A 89 0.95 12.77 4.41
C GLN A 89 -0.52 12.32 4.48
N GLU A 90 -1.46 13.28 4.44
CA GLU A 90 -2.90 13.03 4.42
C GLU A 90 -3.30 12.05 3.32
N VAL A 91 -2.97 12.39 2.07
CA VAL A 91 -3.29 11.56 0.90
C VAL A 91 -2.67 10.17 1.00
N ALA A 92 -1.43 10.06 1.49
CA ALA A 92 -0.77 8.77 1.67
C ALA A 92 -1.45 7.91 2.75
N MET A 93 -1.92 8.53 3.84
CA MET A 93 -2.62 7.83 4.91
C MET A 93 -4.04 7.43 4.49
N GLU A 94 -4.76 8.28 3.76
CA GLU A 94 -6.06 7.93 3.18
C GLU A 94 -5.95 6.75 2.21
N ALA A 95 -4.98 6.80 1.30
CA ALA A 95 -4.70 5.71 0.38
C ALA A 95 -4.41 4.41 1.15
N LEU A 96 -3.58 4.49 2.19
CA LEU A 96 -3.27 3.33 3.01
C LEU A 96 -4.52 2.74 3.67
N VAL A 97 -5.42 3.56 4.20
CA VAL A 97 -6.71 3.12 4.74
C VAL A 97 -7.54 2.41 3.65
N ASP A 98 -7.58 2.94 2.44
CA ASP A 98 -8.33 2.33 1.34
C ASP A 98 -7.76 0.97 0.91
N PHE A 99 -6.44 0.81 0.90
CA PHE A 99 -5.82 -0.51 0.71
C PHE A 99 -6.17 -1.48 1.85
N CYS A 100 -6.08 -1.03 3.11
CA CYS A 100 -6.39 -1.86 4.27
C CYS A 100 -7.85 -2.33 4.30
N ARG A 101 -8.78 -1.58 3.68
CA ARG A 101 -10.19 -1.99 3.53
C ARG A 101 -10.38 -3.15 2.57
N GLN A 102 -9.41 -3.44 1.69
CA GLN A 102 -9.47 -4.60 0.81
C GLN A 102 -9.29 -5.88 1.63
N LYS A 103 -10.29 -6.78 1.54
CA LYS A 103 -10.44 -7.97 2.41
C LYS A 103 -9.18 -8.84 2.53
N MET A 104 -8.36 -8.92 1.49
CA MET A 104 -7.18 -9.78 1.45
C MET A 104 -5.85 -9.03 1.55
N PHE A 105 -5.87 -7.71 1.66
CA PHE A 105 -4.66 -6.89 1.55
C PHE A 105 -3.59 -7.25 2.57
N MET A 106 -3.92 -7.24 3.87
CA MET A 106 -2.93 -7.55 4.91
C MET A 106 -2.39 -8.98 4.81
N ALA A 107 -3.26 -9.95 4.52
CA ALA A 107 -2.85 -11.34 4.35
C ALA A 107 -1.96 -11.53 3.11
N GLU A 108 -2.27 -10.84 2.02
CA GLU A 108 -1.48 -10.92 0.79
C GLU A 108 -0.15 -10.18 0.90
N VAL A 109 -0.10 -9.03 1.58
CA VAL A 109 1.17 -8.33 1.85
C VAL A 109 2.08 -9.21 2.71
N TYR A 110 1.56 -9.79 3.79
CA TYR A 110 2.31 -10.75 4.61
C TYR A 110 2.82 -11.95 3.80
N ALA A 111 1.93 -12.61 3.04
CA ALA A 111 2.28 -13.83 2.32
C ALA A 111 3.19 -13.59 1.10
N ASN A 112 3.10 -12.43 0.45
CA ASN A 112 3.77 -12.17 -0.82
C ASN A 112 4.95 -11.21 -0.74
N LEU A 113 5.09 -10.39 0.31
CA LEU A 113 6.14 -9.37 0.43
C LEU A 113 7.13 -9.65 1.57
N ASP A 114 6.72 -10.25 2.69
CA ASP A 114 7.62 -10.47 3.85
C ASP A 114 8.13 -11.92 3.98
N CYS A 115 7.59 -12.87 3.22
CA CYS A 115 7.97 -14.30 3.30
C CYS A 115 9.22 -14.70 2.47
N ASP A 116 9.97 -13.73 1.93
CA ASP A 116 11.26 -13.96 1.27
C ASP A 116 12.37 -13.29 2.08
N ILE A 117 13.41 -14.04 2.47
CA ILE A 117 14.57 -13.58 3.26
C ILE A 117 15.35 -12.43 2.60
N THR A 118 15.08 -12.13 1.33
CA THR A 118 15.70 -11.03 0.56
C THR A 118 14.81 -9.80 0.40
N CYS A 119 13.53 -9.87 0.77
CA CYS A 119 12.54 -8.80 0.59
C CYS A 119 12.52 -7.80 1.75
N SER A 120 11.97 -6.62 1.49
CA SER A 120 11.79 -5.59 2.53
C SER A 120 10.61 -5.95 3.45
N ASN A 121 10.73 -5.69 4.76
CA ASN A 121 9.68 -5.96 5.76
C ASN A 121 8.51 -4.95 5.65
N VAL A 122 7.87 -4.89 4.48
CA VAL A 122 6.80 -3.92 4.19
C VAL A 122 5.61 -4.17 5.09
N PHE A 123 5.25 -5.44 5.36
CA PHE A 123 4.15 -5.73 6.28
C PHE A 123 4.46 -5.22 7.69
N GLU A 124 5.66 -5.51 8.20
CA GLU A 124 6.08 -5.06 9.52
C GLU A 124 6.06 -3.52 9.62
N ASP A 125 6.61 -2.82 8.62
CA ASP A 125 6.63 -1.37 8.55
C ASP A 125 5.21 -0.77 8.52
N LEU A 126 4.29 -1.39 7.77
CA LEU A 126 2.89 -0.98 7.71
C LEU A 126 2.20 -1.16 9.07
N ILE A 127 2.35 -2.32 9.71
CA ILE A 127 1.75 -2.59 11.02
C ILE A 127 2.31 -1.67 12.09
N ASN A 128 3.63 -1.47 12.11
CA ASN A 128 4.28 -0.55 13.04
C ASN A 128 3.79 0.89 12.86
N PHE A 129 3.64 1.34 11.61
CA PHE A 129 3.14 2.66 11.30
C PHE A 129 1.66 2.82 11.70
N LEU A 130 0.79 1.91 11.28
CA LEU A 130 -0.65 1.94 11.58
C LEU A 130 -0.89 1.89 13.09
N SER A 131 -0.15 1.06 13.83
CA SER A 131 -0.27 0.94 15.29
C SER A 131 0.06 2.25 16.01
N ARG A 132 1.09 2.97 15.57
CA ARG A 132 1.46 4.28 16.11
C ARG A 132 0.45 5.36 15.72
N SER A 133 -0.06 5.30 14.49
CA SER A 133 -1.03 6.25 13.95
C SER A 133 -2.43 6.11 14.57
N ALA A 134 -2.80 4.93 15.08
CA ALA A 134 -4.06 4.71 15.78
C ALA A 134 -4.15 5.46 17.12
N PHE A 135 -3.01 5.76 17.76
CA PHE A 135 -2.96 6.44 19.05
C PHE A 135 -1.90 7.55 19.01
N PRO A 136 -2.19 8.68 18.35
CA PRO A 136 -1.23 9.77 18.22
C PRO A 136 -0.90 10.33 19.61
N VAL A 137 0.38 10.24 19.99
CA VAL A 137 0.88 10.67 21.31
C VAL A 137 1.06 12.19 21.38
N ASN A 138 1.09 12.88 20.22
CA ASN A 138 1.24 14.34 20.11
C ASN A 138 -0.01 15.00 19.49
N LEU A 139 -0.55 16.02 20.15
CA LEU A 139 -1.73 16.78 19.73
C LEU A 139 -1.59 17.55 18.39
N GLN A 140 -0.39 17.62 17.80
CA GLN A 140 -0.17 18.25 16.49
C GLN A 140 -0.64 17.41 15.30
N GLN A 141 -1.14 16.18 15.53
CA GLN A 141 -1.73 15.29 14.52
C GLN A 141 -3.28 15.34 14.49
N CYS A 142 -3.91 16.28 15.20
CA CYS A 142 -5.37 16.38 15.30
C CYS A 142 -6.09 16.61 13.96
N ASP A 143 -5.42 17.13 12.93
CA ASP A 143 -6.01 17.28 11.58
C ASP A 143 -6.37 15.93 10.94
N PHE A 144 -5.75 14.83 11.39
CA PHE A 144 -5.98 13.48 10.88
C PHE A 144 -6.91 12.63 11.74
N LEU A 145 -7.70 13.22 12.64
CA LEU A 145 -8.52 12.46 13.60
C LEU A 145 -9.46 11.45 12.92
N HIS A 146 -10.07 11.85 11.79
CA HIS A 146 -10.97 11.00 11.02
C HIS A 146 -10.24 9.80 10.36
N ILE A 147 -8.98 10.00 9.95
CA ILE A 147 -8.12 8.94 9.42
C ILE A 147 -7.67 8.02 10.56
N ALA A 148 -7.26 8.58 11.70
CA ALA A 148 -6.88 7.82 12.89
C ALA A 148 -8.03 6.93 13.38
N ASP A 149 -9.27 7.42 13.37
CA ASP A 149 -10.45 6.63 13.69
C ASP A 149 -10.73 5.53 12.66
N SER A 150 -10.45 5.79 11.38
CA SER A 150 -10.52 4.77 10.34
C SER A 150 -9.46 3.69 10.54
N ILE A 151 -8.23 4.06 10.90
CA ILE A 151 -7.14 3.13 11.24
C ILE A 151 -7.49 2.32 12.48
N ARG A 152 -8.04 2.93 13.54
CA ARG A 152 -8.51 2.20 14.74
C ARG A 152 -9.55 1.14 14.39
N ARG A 153 -10.52 1.48 13.53
CA ARG A 153 -11.51 0.52 13.05
C ARG A 153 -10.89 -0.62 12.24
N LEU A 154 -9.79 -0.38 11.53
CA LEU A 154 -9.08 -1.42 10.77
C LEU A 154 -8.30 -2.38 11.67
N ILE A 155 -7.73 -1.90 12.78
CA ILE A 155 -6.91 -2.72 13.69
C ILE A 155 -7.77 -3.47 14.72
N CYS A 156 -8.89 -2.90 15.17
CA CYS A 156 -9.73 -3.46 16.23
C CYS A 156 -10.84 -4.42 15.75
N CYS A 157 -10.94 -4.68 14.44
CA CYS A 157 -11.91 -5.64 13.85
C CYS A 157 -11.18 -6.92 13.43
#